data_AF-A0A2E2T5A6-F1
#
_entry.id   AF-A0A2E2T5A6-F1
#
_cell.length_a   1.000
_cell.length_b   1.000
_cell.length_c   1.000
_cell.angle_alpha   90.00
_cell.angle_beta   90.00
_cell.angle_gamma   90.00
#
_symmetry.space_group_name_H-M   'P 1'
#
loop_
_entity.id
_entity.type
_entity.pdbx_description
1 polymer ?
#
loop_
_entity_poly.entity_id
_entity_poly.type
_entity_poly.pdbx_seq_one_letter_code
_entity_poly.pdbx_strand_id
1 'polypeptide(L)'
;NEDPGQPSFAEVEAKAKSLGLAAVFLPVASGNVSDTDADAFAKVLSEAEKPVFAYCRSGTRCTILWSLASAGNLPVEDIVKTAAGAGYDMSPLAPRIAARS
;
A
#
# COMPACT_ATOMS: atom_id res chain seq x y z
N ASN A 1 11.48 -1.31 -12.45
CA ASN A 1 10.94 0.01 -12.79
C ASN A 1 9.48 -0.12 -13.16
N GLU A 2 8.62 0.75 -12.63
CA GLU A 2 7.16 0.69 -12.87
C GLU A 2 6.76 1.28 -14.23
N ASP A 3 7.53 2.23 -14.78
CA ASP A 3 7.34 2.84 -16.11
C ASP A 3 8.63 3.57 -16.56
N PRO A 4 8.95 3.66 -17.88
CA PRO A 4 10.13 4.41 -18.37
C PRO A 4 10.13 5.91 -18.06
N GLY A 5 8.96 6.53 -17.84
CA GLY A 5 8.83 7.96 -17.51
C GLY A 5 8.87 8.29 -16.02
N GLN A 6 8.96 7.29 -15.14
CA GLN A 6 8.99 7.49 -13.69
C GLN A 6 10.43 7.40 -13.16
N PRO A 7 10.77 8.17 -12.09
CA PRO A 7 12.04 8.00 -11.41
C PRO A 7 12.18 6.55 -10.93
N SER A 8 13.39 6.02 -11.04
CA SER A 8 13.71 4.73 -10.43
C SER A 8 13.51 4.81 -8.92
N PHE A 9 13.24 3.67 -8.28
CA PHE A 9 13.16 3.64 -6.83
C PHE A 9 14.47 4.11 -6.18
N ALA A 10 15.62 3.82 -6.80
CA ALA A 10 16.92 4.29 -6.31
C ALA A 10 17.02 5.83 -6.26
N GLU A 11 16.48 6.53 -7.26
CA GLU A 11 16.42 8.00 -7.26
C GLU A 11 15.48 8.53 -6.18
N VAL A 12 14.31 7.89 -5.99
CA VAL A 12 13.37 8.24 -4.93
C VAL A 12 13.99 8.02 -3.55
N GLU A 13 14.64 6.88 -3.34
CA GLU A 13 15.31 6.54 -2.08
C GLU A 13 16.44 7.52 -1.77
N ALA A 14 17.28 7.85 -2.75
CA ALA A 14 18.36 8.83 -2.56
C ALA A 14 17.79 10.20 -2.15
N LYS A 15 16.70 10.63 -2.79
CA LYS A 15 16.05 11.90 -2.44
C LYS A 15 15.40 11.86 -1.06
N ALA A 16 14.69 10.79 -0.72
CA ALA A 16 14.09 10.58 0.60
C ALA A 16 15.15 10.66 1.71
N LYS A 17 16.26 9.93 1.55
CA LYS A 17 17.39 9.95 2.49
C LYS A 17 17.98 11.35 2.66
N SER A 18 18.12 12.11 1.57
CA SER A 18 18.62 13.50 1.64
C SER A 18 17.71 14.44 2.45
N LEU A 19 16.45 14.07 2.63
CA LEU A 19 15.45 14.79 3.41
C LEU A 19 15.24 14.18 4.81
N GLY A 20 16.06 13.20 5.21
CA GLY A 20 15.94 12.50 6.49
C GLY A 20 14.79 11.48 6.56
N LEU A 21 14.23 11.08 5.42
CA LEU A 21 13.16 10.10 5.34
C LEU A 21 13.71 8.70 5.06
N ALA A 22 13.17 7.70 5.75
CA ALA A 22 13.36 6.30 5.38
C ALA A 22 12.54 5.98 4.10
N ALA A 23 13.08 5.12 3.24
CA ALA A 23 12.39 4.61 2.07
C ALA A 23 12.46 3.08 2.06
N VAL A 24 11.33 2.44 1.73
CA VAL A 24 11.21 0.99 1.67
C VAL A 24 10.72 0.59 0.29
N PHE A 25 11.44 -0.32 -0.37
CA PHE A 25 11.00 -0.91 -1.62
C PHE A 25 10.20 -2.19 -1.33
N LEU A 26 8.91 -2.18 -1.64
CA LEU A 26 8.06 -3.36 -1.57
C LEU A 26 7.58 -3.73 -2.98
N PRO A 27 8.28 -4.62 -3.69
CA PRO A 27 7.88 -5.02 -5.03
C PRO A 27 6.63 -5.90 -4.99
N VAL A 28 5.58 -5.49 -5.72
CA VAL A 28 4.39 -6.31 -5.95
C VAL A 28 4.36 -6.73 -7.42
N ALA A 29 4.19 -8.02 -7.68
CA ALA A 29 4.14 -8.55 -9.03
C ALA A 29 2.97 -7.94 -9.82
N SER A 30 3.21 -7.63 -11.09
CA SER A 30 2.19 -7.14 -12.01
C SER A 30 1.10 -8.18 -12.22
N GLY A 31 -0.14 -7.84 -11.89
CA GLY A 31 -1.33 -8.66 -12.19
C GLY A 31 -2.19 -9.00 -10.97
N ASN A 32 -1.62 -9.11 -9.75
CA ASN A 32 -2.42 -9.23 -8.53
C ASN A 32 -1.59 -8.96 -7.27
N VAL A 33 -2.19 -8.24 -6.30
CA VAL A 33 -1.69 -8.14 -4.93
C VAL A 33 -2.02 -9.43 -4.20
N SER A 34 -1.01 -10.12 -3.68
CA SER A 34 -1.19 -11.34 -2.88
C SER A 34 -1.41 -11.03 -1.40
N ASP A 35 -1.83 -12.05 -0.65
CA ASP A 35 -1.98 -11.96 0.80
C ASP A 35 -0.62 -11.82 1.50
N THR A 36 0.42 -12.47 0.98
CA THR A 36 1.81 -12.29 1.44
C THR A 36 2.30 -10.85 1.23
N ASP A 37 1.94 -10.21 0.13
CA ASP A 37 2.28 -8.80 -0.11
C ASP A 37 1.59 -7.89 0.92
N ALA A 38 0.33 -8.19 1.27
CA ALA A 38 -0.41 -7.46 2.29
C ALA A 38 0.21 -7.63 3.68
N ASP A 39 0.67 -8.83 4.03
CA ASP A 39 1.36 -9.10 5.30
C ASP A 39 2.70 -8.38 5.37
N ALA A 40 3.47 -8.39 4.27
CA ALA A 40 4.72 -7.64 4.17
C ALA A 40 4.48 -6.13 4.30
N PHE A 41 3.43 -5.60 3.68
CA PHE A 41 3.03 -4.21 3.82
C PHE A 41 2.58 -3.87 5.24
N ALA A 42 1.80 -4.74 5.90
CA ALA A 42 1.39 -4.57 7.29
C ALA A 42 2.59 -4.48 8.24
N LYS A 43 3.59 -5.34 8.04
CA LYS A 43 4.85 -5.29 8.79
C LYS A 43 5.61 -3.98 8.57
N VAL A 44 5.74 -3.53 7.33
CA VAL A 44 6.38 -2.23 7.04
C VAL A 44 5.62 -1.10 7.73
N LEU A 45 4.29 -1.13 7.72
CA LEU A 45 3.49 -0.12 8.40
C LEU A 45 3.65 -0.16 9.92
N SER A 46 3.78 -1.32 10.57
CA SER A 46 3.92 -1.39 12.03
C SER A 46 5.30 -0.91 12.51
N GLU A 47 6.34 -1.10 11.69
CA GLU A 47 7.72 -0.73 12.01
C GLU A 47 8.08 0.71 11.59
N ALA A 48 7.36 1.30 10.64
CA ALA A 48 7.67 2.63 10.11
C ALA A 48 7.25 3.77 11.03
N GLU A 49 8.13 4.78 11.10
CA GLU A 49 7.81 6.08 11.70
C GLU A 49 6.65 6.75 10.95
N LYS A 50 5.76 7.43 11.69
CA LYS A 50 4.53 8.02 11.14
C LYS A 50 4.71 9.53 10.92
N PRO A 51 4.10 10.11 9.88
CA PRO A 51 3.22 9.49 8.88
C PRO A 51 3.96 8.71 7.78
N VAL A 52 3.29 7.71 7.18
CA VAL A 52 3.81 6.94 6.04
C VAL A 52 3.20 7.43 4.73
N PHE A 53 4.03 7.59 3.70
CA PHE A 53 3.61 7.82 2.32
C PHE A 53 3.92 6.59 1.46
N ALA A 54 2.89 5.93 0.95
CA ALA A 54 3.01 4.79 0.04
C ALA A 54 2.58 5.20 -1.37
N TYR A 55 3.33 4.80 -2.39
CA TYR A 55 3.03 5.14 -3.77
C TYR A 55 3.27 3.96 -4.72
N CYS A 56 2.51 3.97 -5.81
CA CYS A 56 2.71 3.17 -7.01
C CYS A 56 2.25 4.01 -8.20
N ARG A 57 2.33 3.50 -9.44
CA ARG A 57 1.90 4.24 -10.66
C ARG A 57 0.61 5.08 -10.53
N SER A 58 -0.47 4.50 -10.02
CA SER A 58 -1.78 5.16 -9.86
C SER A 58 -2.28 5.18 -8.42
N GLY A 59 -1.43 4.82 -7.44
CA GLY A 59 -1.81 4.58 -6.02
C GLY A 59 -2.69 3.35 -5.75
N THR A 60 -3.35 2.77 -6.76
CA THR A 60 -4.29 1.64 -6.60
C THR A 60 -3.68 0.43 -5.86
N ARG A 61 -2.43 0.05 -6.17
CA ARG A 61 -1.78 -1.10 -5.50
C ARG A 61 -1.56 -0.83 -4.01
N CYS A 62 -1.15 0.38 -3.65
CA CYS A 62 -0.97 0.78 -2.25
C CYS A 62 -2.30 0.76 -1.51
N THR A 63 -3.39 1.21 -2.14
CA THR A 63 -4.72 1.18 -1.52
C THR A 63 -5.24 -0.24 -1.33
N ILE A 64 -5.02 -1.13 -2.30
CA ILE A 64 -5.35 -2.57 -2.15
C ILE A 64 -4.56 -3.18 -0.98
N LEU A 65 -3.24 -2.96 -0.94
CA LEU A 65 -2.38 -3.45 0.15
C LEU A 65 -2.84 -2.93 1.52
N TRP A 66 -3.10 -1.62 1.63
CA TRP A 66 -3.61 -1.03 2.87
C TRP A 66 -4.95 -1.64 3.28
N SER A 67 -5.86 -1.86 2.33
CA SER A 67 -7.18 -2.44 2.62
C SER A 67 -7.07 -3.87 3.15
N LEU A 68 -6.20 -4.68 2.55
CA LEU A 68 -5.95 -6.07 2.96
C LEU A 68 -5.16 -6.18 4.26
N ALA A 69 -4.23 -5.25 4.51
CA ALA A 69 -3.44 -5.17 5.75
C ALA A 69 -4.26 -4.65 6.94
N SER A 70 -5.35 -3.92 6.68
CA SER A 70 -6.24 -3.39 7.71
C SER A 70 -7.30 -4.40 8.18
N ALA A 71 -7.47 -5.52 7.47
CA ALA A 71 -8.37 -6.61 7.87
C ALA A 71 -8.05 -7.09 9.30
N GLY A 72 -9.08 -7.42 10.07
CA GLY A 72 -8.95 -7.80 11.49
C GLY A 72 -8.65 -6.64 12.46
N ASN A 73 -8.14 -5.50 11.98
CA ASN A 73 -7.85 -4.32 12.80
C ASN A 73 -8.93 -3.23 12.68
N LEU A 74 -9.61 -3.17 11.53
CA LEU A 74 -10.70 -2.22 11.25
C LEU A 74 -11.92 -2.98 10.69
N PRO A 75 -13.15 -2.50 10.96
CA PRO A 75 -14.34 -2.98 10.28
C PRO A 75 -14.20 -2.86 8.76
N VAL A 76 -14.66 -3.88 8.01
CA VAL A 76 -14.56 -3.92 6.54
C VAL A 76 -15.21 -2.69 5.90
N GLU A 77 -16.33 -2.22 6.44
CA GLU A 77 -17.03 -1.01 6.00
C GLU A 77 -16.17 0.26 6.17
N ASP A 78 -15.43 0.38 7.27
CA ASP A 78 -14.55 1.51 7.53
C ASP A 78 -13.34 1.49 6.58
N ILE A 79 -12.83 0.30 6.27
CA ILE A 79 -11.75 0.13 5.28
C ILE A 79 -12.22 0.61 3.91
N VAL A 80 -13.37 0.12 3.44
CA VAL A 80 -13.93 0.50 2.12
C VAL A 80 -14.23 2.00 2.07
N LYS A 81 -14.83 2.57 3.13
CA LYS A 81 -15.14 4.00 3.21
C LYS A 81 -13.88 4.86 3.20
N THR A 82 -12.83 4.45 3.92
CA THR A 82 -11.56 5.19 3.96
C THR A 82 -10.88 5.17 2.60
N ALA A 83 -10.85 4.03 1.91
CA ALA A 83 -10.33 3.93 0.56
C ALA A 83 -11.13 4.81 -0.43
N ALA A 84 -12.46 4.84 -0.32
CA ALA A 84 -13.31 5.69 -1.12
C ALA A 84 -13.05 7.19 -0.88
N GLY A 85 -12.81 7.59 0.38
CA GLY A 85 -12.40 8.94 0.74
C GLY A 85 -11.06 9.36 0.13
N ALA A 86 -10.19 8.40 -0.21
CA ALA A 86 -8.95 8.62 -0.95
C ALA A 86 -9.10 8.49 -2.48
N GLY A 87 -10.32 8.29 -2.99
CA GLY A 87 -10.62 8.22 -4.43
C GLY A 87 -10.50 6.82 -5.04
N TYR A 88 -10.51 5.75 -4.24
CA TYR A 88 -10.41 4.37 -4.72
C TYR A 88 -11.62 3.52 -4.31
N ASP A 89 -12.26 2.86 -5.27
CA ASP A 89 -13.33 1.91 -4.98
C ASP A 89 -12.75 0.54 -4.60
N MET A 90 -12.92 0.16 -3.34
CA MET A 90 -12.53 -1.15 -2.79
C MET A 90 -13.75 -2.04 -2.47
N SER A 91 -14.96 -1.62 -2.86
CA SER A 91 -16.18 -2.41 -2.66
C SER A 91 -16.08 -3.82 -3.27
N PRO A 92 -15.50 -4.00 -4.49
CA PRO A 92 -15.30 -5.34 -5.06
C PRO A 92 -14.34 -6.23 -4.25
N LEU A 93 -13.45 -5.65 -3.44
CA LEU A 93 -12.53 -6.37 -2.57
C LEU A 93 -13.12 -6.72 -1.19
N ALA A 94 -14.29 -6.19 -0.81
CA ALA A 94 -14.87 -6.39 0.51
C ALA A 94 -14.96 -7.88 0.94
N PRO A 95 -15.38 -8.84 0.09
CA PRO A 95 -15.38 -10.25 0.45
C PRO A 95 -13.98 -10.79 0.79
N ARG A 96 -12.95 -10.33 0.07
CA ARG A 96 -11.56 -10.73 0.32
C ARG A 96 -10.99 -10.10 1.59
N ILE A 97 -11.33 -8.84 1.86
CA ILE A 97 -10.93 -8.16 3.10
C ILE A 97 -11.57 -8.89 4.30
N ALA A 98 -12.86 -9.21 4.21
CA ALA A 98 -13.57 -9.95 5.26
C ALA A 98 -12.96 -11.34 5.50
N ALA A 99 -12.54 -12.04 4.46
CA ALA A 99 -11.93 -13.37 4.57
C ALA A 99 -10.54 -13.38 5.25
N ARG A 100 -9.89 -12.22 5.40
CA ARG A 100 -8.60 -12.06 6.09
C ARG A 100 -8.75 -11.65 7.57
N SER A 101 -9.97 -11.42 8.04
CA SER A 101 -10.26 -10.88 9.39
C SER A 101 -10.29 -11.96 10.47
#